data_AF-A0A4Q8AR79-F1
#
_entry.id   AF-A0A4Q8AR79-F1
#
_cell.length_a   1.000
_cell.length_b   1.000
_cell.length_c   1.000
_cell.angle_alpha   90.00
_cell.angle_beta   90.00
_cell.angle_gamma   90.00
#
_symmetry.space_group_name_H-M   'P 1'
#
loop_
_entity.id
_entity.type
_entity.pdbx_description
1 polymer ?
#
loop_
_entity_poly.entity_id
_entity_poly.type
_entity_poly.pdbx_seq_one_letter_code
_entity_poly.pdbx_strand_id
1 'polypeptide(L)'
;MSETRAPRPKVLPDLLIDLVLIVAFVLIGRRSHDEEFNLAGVWQTAWPFFAALLLGWLVTRAWRWPDRVWPTGIIIWLVTVAGGMVLRAVSGQGTDIAFIIVATVTLGAFLVGWRLLGVWIERISAKRVAKKQAEADAAVVNAEAQAAAKAALNRPDPNRRTPGI
;
A
#
# COMPACT_ATOMS: atom_id res chain seq x y z
N MET A 1 -10.93 -30.03 -1.48
CA MET A 1 -9.78 -29.36 -0.84
C MET A 1 -9.24 -28.34 -1.84
N SER A 2 -9.75 -27.11 -1.80
CA SER A 2 -9.22 -26.01 -2.60
C SER A 2 -7.97 -25.48 -1.92
N GLU A 3 -6.80 -25.74 -2.50
CA GLU A 3 -5.55 -25.08 -2.09
C GLU A 3 -5.75 -23.56 -2.20
N THR A 4 -5.77 -22.88 -1.05
CA THR A 4 -5.65 -21.43 -0.96
C THR A 4 -4.26 -21.07 -1.48
N ARG A 5 -4.17 -20.75 -2.78
CA ARG A 5 -2.95 -20.21 -3.39
C ARG A 5 -2.52 -19.01 -2.56
N ALA A 6 -1.37 -19.12 -1.87
CA ALA A 6 -0.81 -18.01 -1.12
C ALA A 6 -0.73 -16.77 -2.05
N PRO A 7 -1.16 -15.59 -1.60
CA PRO A 7 -1.11 -14.39 -2.43
C PRO A 7 0.34 -14.19 -2.89
N ARG A 8 0.55 -14.18 -4.22
CA ARG A 8 1.88 -13.92 -4.78
C ARG A 8 2.32 -12.52 -4.35
N PRO A 9 3.57 -12.33 -3.92
CA PRO A 9 4.07 -11.01 -3.58
C PRO A 9 3.94 -10.10 -4.81
N LYS A 10 3.39 -8.90 -4.62
CA LYS A 10 3.12 -7.92 -5.70
C LYS A 10 4.39 -7.17 -6.09
N VAL A 11 5.44 -7.91 -6.45
CA VAL A 11 6.80 -7.39 -6.67
C VAL A 11 6.85 -6.37 -7.81
N LEU A 12 6.27 -6.70 -8.96
CA LEU A 12 6.31 -5.87 -10.16
C LEU A 12 5.58 -4.52 -10.00
N PRO A 13 4.31 -4.46 -9.55
CA PRO A 13 3.63 -3.18 -9.38
C PRO A 13 4.31 -2.29 -8.34
N ASP A 14 4.86 -2.86 -7.26
CA ASP A 14 5.55 -2.09 -6.22
C ASP A 14 6.83 -1.43 -6.75
N LEU A 15 7.61 -2.16 -7.55
CA LEU A 15 8.79 -1.60 -8.23
C LEU A 15 8.39 -0.51 -9.24
N LEU A 16 7.30 -0.71 -9.99
CA LEU A 16 6.81 0.29 -10.93
C LEU A 16 6.36 1.57 -10.22
N ILE A 17 5.70 1.46 -9.07
CA ILE A 17 5.34 2.62 -8.25
C ILE A 17 6.61 3.37 -7.82
N ASP A 18 7.63 2.69 -7.30
CA ASP A 18 8.88 3.34 -6.90
C ASP A 18 9.56 4.04 -8.09
N LEU A 19 9.61 3.41 -9.27
CA LEU A 19 10.19 4.00 -10.48
C LEU A 19 9.40 5.25 -10.93
N VAL A 20 8.07 5.16 -11.00
CA VAL A 20 7.21 6.29 -11.38
C VAL A 20 7.37 7.45 -10.40
N LEU A 21 7.49 7.16 -9.11
CA LEU A 21 7.69 8.19 -8.09
C LEU A 21 9.06 8.88 -8.21
N ILE A 22 10.13 8.16 -8.58
CA ILE A 22 11.41 8.80 -8.90
C ILE A 22 11.29 9.69 -10.14
N VAL A 23 10.59 9.24 -11.20
CA VAL A 23 10.31 10.09 -12.37
C VAL A 23 9.55 11.34 -11.96
N ALA A 24 8.51 11.21 -11.15
CA ALA A 24 7.73 12.35 -10.65
C ALA A 24 8.61 13.33 -9.87
N PHE A 25 9.48 12.84 -8.98
CA PHE A 25 10.46 13.66 -8.26
C PHE A 25 11.33 14.47 -9.22
N VAL A 26 11.89 13.82 -10.24
CA VAL A 26 12.76 14.48 -11.23
C VAL A 26 12.01 15.52 -12.06
N LEU A 27 10.80 15.18 -12.54
CA LEU A 27 9.98 16.10 -13.33
C LEU A 27 9.58 17.34 -12.52
N ILE A 28 9.14 17.14 -11.27
CA ILE A 28 8.78 18.23 -10.36
C ILE A 28 10.01 19.11 -10.10
N GLY A 29 11.14 18.51 -9.73
CA GLY A 29 12.38 19.23 -9.44
C GLY A 29 12.88 20.06 -10.62
N ARG A 30 12.95 19.46 -11.82
CA ARG A 30 13.37 20.16 -13.05
C ARG A 30 12.43 21.32 -13.38
N ARG A 31 11.10 21.10 -13.26
CA ARG A 31 10.12 22.16 -13.53
C ARG A 31 10.23 23.31 -12.53
N SER A 32 10.55 23.03 -11.28
CA SER A 32 10.77 24.05 -10.23
C SER A 32 12.00 24.92 -10.46
N HIS A 33 12.97 24.46 -11.24
CA HIS A 33 14.15 25.24 -11.64
C HIS A 33 14.01 25.89 -13.03
N ASP A 34 12.78 25.95 -13.57
CA ASP A 34 12.47 26.45 -14.92
C ASP A 34 13.31 25.80 -16.03
N GLU A 35 13.74 24.56 -15.82
CA GLU A 35 14.44 23.80 -16.85
C GLU A 35 13.46 23.35 -17.94
N GLU A 36 13.89 23.46 -19.19
CA GLU A 36 13.12 22.96 -20.32
C GLU A 36 12.90 21.44 -20.23
N PHE A 37 11.73 21.00 -20.72
CA PHE A 37 11.42 19.59 -20.81
C PHE A 37 12.22 18.94 -21.94
N ASN A 38 13.18 18.10 -21.55
CA ASN A 38 14.02 17.33 -22.44
C ASN A 38 14.24 15.95 -21.83
N LEU A 39 14.00 14.90 -22.63
CA LEU A 39 14.12 13.51 -22.21
C LEU A 39 15.53 13.14 -21.73
N ALA A 40 16.57 13.68 -22.38
CA ALA A 40 17.96 13.49 -21.98
C ALA A 40 18.26 14.16 -20.62
N GLY A 41 17.72 15.36 -20.38
CA GLY A 41 17.85 16.04 -19.09
C GLY A 41 17.14 15.30 -17.96
N VAL A 42 15.94 14.78 -18.23
CA VAL A 42 15.21 13.93 -17.27
C VAL A 42 16.00 12.67 -16.96
N TRP A 43 16.51 11.97 -17.98
CA TRP A 43 17.32 10.77 -17.79
C TRP A 43 18.60 11.07 -17.01
N GLN A 44 19.31 12.15 -17.34
CA GLN A 44 20.56 12.55 -16.68
C GLN A 44 20.36 12.78 -15.18
N THR A 45 19.24 13.37 -14.78
CA THR A 45 18.90 13.57 -13.36
C THR A 45 18.38 12.29 -12.70
N ALA A 46 17.67 11.43 -13.42
CA ALA A 46 16.98 10.25 -12.86
C ALA A 46 17.86 9.03 -12.66
N TRP A 47 18.78 8.74 -13.59
CA TRP A 47 19.55 7.49 -13.58
C TRP A 47 20.35 7.22 -12.29
N PRO A 48 20.92 8.23 -11.58
CA PRO A 48 21.62 7.99 -10.32
C PRO A 48 20.68 7.43 -9.25
N PHE A 49 19.46 7.95 -9.18
CA PHE A 49 18.44 7.51 -8.23
C PHE A 49 17.84 6.16 -8.62
N PHE A 50 17.67 5.88 -9.91
CA PHE A 50 17.25 4.55 -10.35
C PHE A 50 18.28 3.47 -10.00
N ALA A 51 19.56 3.73 -10.27
CA ALA A 51 20.62 2.79 -9.91
C ALA A 51 20.65 2.52 -8.40
N ALA A 52 20.53 3.59 -7.59
CA ALA A 52 20.47 3.49 -6.14
C ALA A 52 19.19 2.78 -5.64
N LEU A 53 18.04 3.01 -6.27
CA LEU A 53 16.78 2.30 -5.96
C LEU A 53 16.93 0.80 -6.18
N LEU A 54 17.47 0.39 -7.33
CA LEU A 54 17.69 -1.02 -7.65
C LEU A 54 18.65 -1.67 -6.65
N LEU A 55 19.69 -0.95 -6.22
CA LEU A 55 20.57 -1.39 -5.14
C LEU A 55 19.83 -1.54 -3.81
N GLY A 56 18.97 -0.58 -3.45
CA GLY A 56 18.14 -0.65 -2.25
C GLY A 56 17.22 -1.88 -2.26
N TRP A 57 16.60 -2.17 -3.40
CA TRP A 57 15.79 -3.37 -3.63
C TRP A 57 16.61 -4.66 -3.47
N LEU A 58 17.85 -4.68 -3.98
CA LEU A 58 18.79 -5.80 -3.84
C LEU A 58 19.19 -6.05 -2.39
N VAL A 59 19.64 -5.01 -1.69
CA VAL A 59 20.10 -5.06 -0.29
C VAL A 59 19.00 -5.53 0.64
N THR A 60 17.79 -5.02 0.46
CA THR A 60 16.63 -5.38 1.29
C THR A 60 15.97 -6.69 0.88
N ARG A 61 16.34 -7.25 -0.28
CA ARG A 61 15.65 -8.37 -0.93
C ARG A 61 14.15 -8.10 -1.02
N ALA A 62 13.80 -6.88 -1.43
CA ALA A 62 12.45 -6.35 -1.41
C ALA A 62 11.44 -7.23 -2.14
N TRP A 63 11.85 -8.05 -3.11
CA TRP A 63 10.98 -9.05 -3.73
C TRP A 63 10.36 -10.08 -2.76
N ARG A 64 10.85 -10.18 -1.52
CA ARG A 64 10.20 -11.01 -0.47
C ARG A 64 9.13 -10.27 0.33
N TRP A 65 9.30 -8.98 0.56
CA TRP A 65 8.44 -8.14 1.41
C TRP A 65 8.42 -6.69 0.89
N PRO A 66 7.87 -6.44 -0.32
CA PRO A 66 8.06 -5.17 -1.05
C PRO A 66 7.24 -4.00 -0.47
N ASP A 67 6.13 -4.33 0.18
CA ASP A 67 5.13 -3.46 0.80
C ASP A 67 5.49 -3.02 2.23
N ARG A 68 6.49 -3.68 2.84
CA ARG A 68 6.86 -3.44 4.25
C ARG A 68 7.49 -2.07 4.44
N VAL A 69 6.91 -1.25 5.31
CA VAL A 69 7.46 0.08 5.66
C VAL A 69 8.83 -0.04 6.34
N TRP A 70 8.93 -0.86 7.39
CA TRP A 70 10.19 -1.13 8.09
C TRP A 70 10.49 -2.64 8.10
N PRO A 71 11.71 -3.07 7.72
CA PRO A 71 12.86 -2.23 7.34
C PRO A 71 12.91 -1.86 5.85
N THR A 72 12.16 -2.54 4.98
CA THR A 72 12.29 -2.45 3.51
C THR A 72 12.19 -1.02 2.99
N GLY A 73 11.07 -0.34 3.21
CA GLY A 73 10.84 1.03 2.70
C GLY A 73 11.86 2.05 3.19
N ILE A 74 12.22 2.01 4.49
CA ILE A 74 13.20 2.95 5.05
C ILE A 74 14.60 2.69 4.49
N ILE A 75 15.05 1.44 4.41
CA ILE A 75 16.38 1.14 3.85
C ILE A 75 16.42 1.50 2.35
N ILE A 76 15.38 1.17 1.57
CA ILE A 76 15.29 1.57 0.17
C ILE A 76 15.41 3.09 0.04
N TRP A 77 14.67 3.86 0.84
CA TRP A 77 14.74 5.31 0.83
C TRP A 77 16.15 5.84 1.14
N LEU A 78 16.77 5.38 2.24
CA LEU A 78 18.10 5.81 2.63
C LEU A 78 19.16 5.46 1.58
N VAL A 79 19.11 4.24 1.02
CA VAL A 79 20.02 3.81 -0.03
C VAL A 79 19.79 4.60 -1.31
N THR A 80 18.54 4.90 -1.68
CA THR A 80 18.21 5.67 -2.88
C THR A 80 18.74 7.10 -2.79
N VAL A 81 18.57 7.75 -1.64
CA VAL A 81 19.08 9.11 -1.40
C VAL A 81 20.61 9.09 -1.37
N ALA A 82 21.22 8.26 -0.52
CA ALA A 82 22.67 8.23 -0.35
C ALA A 82 23.38 7.81 -1.65
N GLY A 83 22.94 6.71 -2.26
CA GLY A 83 23.48 6.21 -3.52
C GLY A 83 23.26 7.19 -4.68
N GLY A 84 22.07 7.82 -4.75
CA GLY A 84 21.77 8.84 -5.75
C GLY A 84 22.71 10.05 -5.63
N MET A 85 22.93 10.56 -4.41
CA MET A 85 23.85 11.67 -4.17
C MET A 85 25.30 11.32 -4.49
N VAL A 86 25.76 10.13 -4.07
CA VAL A 86 27.12 9.65 -4.39
C VAL A 86 27.31 9.55 -5.90
N LEU A 87 26.37 8.91 -6.61
CA LEU A 87 26.43 8.76 -8.06
C LEU A 87 26.39 10.10 -8.79
N ARG A 88 25.60 11.06 -8.32
CA ARG A 88 25.60 12.44 -8.85
C ARG A 88 26.94 13.15 -8.64
N ALA A 89 27.51 13.04 -7.45
CA ALA A 89 28.78 13.67 -7.11
C ALA A 89 29.92 13.14 -8.00
N VAL A 90 30.04 11.82 -8.14
CA VAL A 90 31.10 11.21 -8.98
C VAL A 90 30.88 11.42 -10.48
N SER A 91 29.63 11.68 -10.90
CA SER A 91 29.29 11.98 -12.29
C SER A 91 29.38 13.47 -12.63
N GLY A 92 29.83 14.32 -11.70
CA GLY A 92 29.98 15.76 -11.92
C GLY A 92 28.66 16.53 -12.05
N GLN A 93 27.54 15.98 -11.58
CA GLN A 93 26.20 16.61 -11.69
C GLN A 93 25.90 17.63 -10.58
N GLY A 94 26.78 17.76 -9.58
CA GLY A 94 26.57 18.60 -8.42
C GLY A 94 25.59 18.03 -7.39
N THR A 95 25.85 18.34 -6.12
CA THR A 95 25.04 17.95 -4.96
C THR A 95 24.97 19.11 -3.98
N ASP A 96 24.13 20.11 -4.28
CA ASP A 96 23.90 21.21 -3.36
C ASP A 96 23.18 20.74 -2.11
N ILE A 97 23.49 21.37 -0.96
CA ILE A 97 22.85 21.04 0.33
C ILE A 97 21.33 21.15 0.23
N ALA A 98 20.82 22.18 -0.44
CA ALA A 98 19.40 22.36 -0.68
C ALA A 98 18.80 21.18 -1.47
N PHE A 99 19.48 20.71 -2.52
CA PHE A 99 19.06 19.56 -3.30
C PHE A 99 19.05 18.28 -2.46
N ILE A 100 20.06 18.07 -1.59
CA ILE A 100 20.09 16.93 -0.67
C ILE A 100 18.86 16.93 0.25
N ILE A 101 18.53 18.06 0.86
CA ILE A 101 17.37 18.18 1.76
C ILE A 101 16.07 17.89 1.01
N VAL A 102 15.84 18.56 -0.13
CA VAL A 102 14.62 18.41 -0.92
C VAL A 102 14.47 16.98 -1.43
N ALA A 103 15.55 16.39 -1.96
CA ALA A 103 15.54 15.00 -2.42
C ALA A 103 15.26 14.03 -1.28
N THR A 104 15.87 14.23 -0.11
CA THR A 104 15.68 13.38 1.07
C THR A 104 14.22 13.39 1.51
N VAL A 105 13.63 14.57 1.67
CA VAL A 105 12.23 14.73 2.11
C VAL A 105 11.26 14.21 1.05
N THR A 106 11.45 14.59 -0.22
CA THR A 106 10.52 14.22 -1.30
C THR A 106 10.57 12.73 -1.60
N LEU A 107 11.76 12.14 -1.73
CA LEU A 107 11.89 10.69 -1.92
C LEU A 107 11.41 9.91 -0.69
N GLY A 108 11.58 10.47 0.52
CA GLY A 108 11.04 9.87 1.75
C GLY A 108 9.52 9.85 1.73
N ALA A 109 8.89 10.98 1.43
CA ALA A 109 7.45 11.09 1.28
C ALA A 109 6.92 10.16 0.19
N PHE A 110 7.63 10.04 -0.92
CA PHE A 110 7.22 9.18 -2.02
C PHE A 110 7.39 7.70 -1.66
N LEU A 111 8.63 7.23 -1.50
CA LEU A 111 8.96 5.81 -1.35
C LEU A 111 8.41 5.21 -0.04
N VAL A 112 8.40 5.97 1.06
CA VAL A 112 7.84 5.49 2.33
C VAL A 112 6.34 5.76 2.42
N GLY A 113 5.87 6.91 1.91
CA GLY A 113 4.48 7.33 2.03
C GLY A 113 3.50 6.42 1.31
N TRP A 114 3.80 5.92 0.11
CA TRP A 114 2.88 5.01 -0.58
C TRP A 114 2.73 3.67 0.15
N ARG A 115 3.82 3.18 0.78
CA ARG A 115 3.79 1.98 1.63
C ARG A 115 2.96 2.20 2.89
N LEU A 116 3.09 3.37 3.53
CA LEU A 116 2.25 3.77 4.66
C LEU A 116 0.77 3.84 4.28
N LEU A 117 0.45 4.38 3.09
CA LEU A 117 -0.91 4.40 2.55
C LEU A 117 -1.45 2.99 2.34
N GLY A 118 -0.64 2.06 1.81
CA GLY A 118 -1.01 0.64 1.69
C GLY A 118 -1.43 0.04 3.03
N VAL A 119 -0.59 0.17 4.07
CA VAL A 119 -0.90 -0.30 5.43
C VAL A 119 -2.18 0.34 5.97
N TRP A 120 -2.40 1.63 5.72
CA TRP A 120 -3.59 2.33 6.17
C TRP A 120 -4.88 1.84 5.48
N ILE A 121 -4.84 1.66 4.16
CA ILE A 121 -5.95 1.14 3.35
C ILE A 121 -6.30 -0.29 3.76
N GLU A 122 -5.31 -1.14 4.01
CA GLU A 122 -5.52 -2.51 4.49
C GLU A 122 -6.21 -2.54 5.85
N ARG A 123 -5.77 -1.69 6.79
CA ARG A 123 -6.41 -1.55 8.11
C ARG A 123 -7.87 -1.13 8.01
N ILE A 124 -8.19 -0.17 7.13
CA ILE A 124 -9.58 0.27 6.91
C ILE A 124 -10.41 -0.84 6.30
N SER A 125 -9.86 -1.55 5.31
CA SER A 125 -10.54 -2.64 4.61
C SER A 125 -10.84 -3.81 5.55
N ALA A 126 -9.88 -4.20 6.39
CA ALA A 126 -10.05 -5.24 7.40
C ALA A 126 -11.17 -4.89 8.40
N LYS A 127 -11.21 -3.64 8.88
CA LYS A 127 -12.30 -3.17 9.76
C LYS A 127 -13.67 -3.25 9.08
N ARG A 128 -13.77 -2.88 7.80
CA ARG A 128 -15.02 -2.95 7.03
C ARG A 128 -15.49 -4.38 6.82
N VAL A 129 -14.57 -5.31 6.52
CA VAL A 129 -14.89 -6.73 6.36
C VAL A 129 -15.36 -7.33 7.69
N ALA A 130 -14.63 -7.09 8.78
CA ALA A 130 -15.02 -7.56 10.11
C ALA A 130 -16.40 -7.04 10.53
N LYS A 131 -16.70 -5.75 10.26
CA LYS A 131 -18.02 -5.17 10.52
C LYS A 131 -19.12 -5.85 9.71
N LYS A 132 -18.93 -6.03 8.40
CA LYS A 132 -19.91 -6.72 7.53
C LYS A 132 -20.17 -8.16 7.99
N GLN A 133 -19.12 -8.85 8.43
CA GLN A 133 -19.24 -10.22 8.94
C GLN A 133 -20.03 -10.25 10.25
N ALA A 134 -19.74 -9.35 11.19
CA ALA A 134 -20.52 -9.22 12.42
C ALA A 134 -22.00 -8.87 12.18
N GLU A 135 -22.29 -8.00 11.20
CA GLU A 135 -23.66 -7.67 10.79
C GLU A 135 -24.38 -8.89 10.18
N ALA A 136 -23.69 -9.68 9.35
CA ALA A 136 -24.23 -10.91 8.77
C ALA A 136 -24.50 -11.98 9.84
N ASP A 137 -23.54 -12.20 10.76
CA ASP A 137 -23.68 -13.16 11.86
C ASP A 137 -24.86 -12.77 12.77
N ALA A 138 -25.00 -11.48 13.10
CA ALA A 138 -26.13 -10.98 13.88
C ALA A 138 -27.47 -11.13 13.15
N ALA A 139 -27.49 -10.93 11.82
CA ALA A 139 -28.70 -11.11 11.02
C ALA A 139 -29.18 -12.57 11.01
N VAL A 140 -28.25 -13.54 10.94
CA VAL A 140 -28.56 -14.98 11.02
C VAL A 140 -29.17 -15.32 12.38
N VAL A 141 -28.53 -14.90 13.48
CA VAL A 141 -29.04 -15.14 14.85
C VAL A 141 -30.44 -14.53 15.05
N ASN A 142 -30.65 -13.31 14.56
CA ASN A 142 -31.96 -12.65 14.65
C ASN A 142 -33.03 -13.39 13.82
N ALA A 143 -32.69 -13.87 12.63
CA ALA A 143 -33.62 -14.64 11.79
C ALA A 143 -34.02 -15.98 12.45
N GLU A 144 -33.07 -16.69 13.07
CA GLU A 144 -33.33 -17.91 13.82
C GLU A 144 -34.25 -17.66 15.03
N ALA A 145 -33.96 -16.60 15.81
CA ALA A 145 -34.78 -16.21 16.94
C ALA A 145 -36.23 -15.86 16.51
N GLN A 146 -36.39 -15.14 15.40
CA GLN A 146 -37.70 -14.82 14.83
C GLN A 146 -38.44 -16.08 14.36
N ALA A 147 -37.75 -17.02 13.70
CA ALA A 147 -38.33 -18.28 13.26
C ALA A 147 -38.81 -19.14 14.45
N ALA A 148 -38.01 -19.22 15.52
CA ALA A 148 -38.37 -19.91 16.75
C ALA A 148 -39.58 -19.29 17.44
N ALA A 149 -39.62 -17.95 17.55
CA ALA A 149 -40.77 -17.23 18.10
C ALA A 149 -42.05 -17.45 17.28
N LYS A 150 -41.94 -17.42 15.94
CA LYS A 150 -43.06 -17.69 15.04
C LYS A 150 -43.56 -19.13 15.16
N ALA A 151 -42.66 -20.11 15.30
CA ALA A 151 -43.02 -21.50 15.52
C ALA A 151 -43.74 -21.73 16.85
N ALA A 152 -43.35 -21.00 17.92
CA ALA A 152 -44.02 -21.06 19.21
C ALA A 152 -45.44 -20.50 19.17
N LEU A 153 -45.65 -19.37 18.48
CA LEU A 153 -46.97 -18.76 18.28
C LEU A 153 -47.92 -19.64 17.47
N ASN A 154 -47.40 -20.37 16.47
CA ASN A 154 -48.21 -21.21 15.59
C ASN A 154 -48.44 -22.63 16.14
N ARG A 155 -48.01 -22.90 17.39
CA ARG A 155 -48.20 -24.20 18.03
C ARG A 155 -49.70 -24.36 18.37
N PRO A 156 -50.38 -25.43 17.91
CA PRO A 156 -51.78 -25.66 18.24
C PRO A 156 -51.95 -25.73 19.75
N ASP A 157 -52.88 -24.93 20.30
CA ASP A 157 -53.18 -24.96 21.73
C ASP A 157 -53.82 -26.32 22.08
N PRO A 158 -53.14 -27.18 22.87
CA PRO A 158 -53.64 -28.51 23.21
C PRO A 158 -54.90 -28.46 24.10
N ASN A 159 -55.19 -27.31 24.73
CA ASN A 159 -56.35 -27.11 25.59
C ASN A 159 -57.48 -26.32 24.90
N ARG A 160 -57.37 -26.05 23.60
CA ARG A 160 -58.46 -25.44 22.83
C ARG A 160 -59.62 -26.43 22.70
N ARG A 161 -60.45 -26.50 23.74
CA ARG A 161 -61.72 -27.22 23.70
C ARG A 161 -62.55 -26.57 22.61
N THR A 162 -62.79 -27.29 21.53
CA THR A 162 -63.77 -26.92 20.52
C THR A 162 -65.10 -26.68 21.26
N PRO A 163 -65.69 -25.47 21.21
CA PRO A 163 -67.01 -25.25 21.78
C PRO A 163 -67.98 -26.21 21.11
N GLY A 164 -68.59 -27.09 21.91
CA GLY A 164 -69.57 -28.07 21.44
C GLY A 164 -70.78 -27.37 20.82
N ILE A 165 -71.19 -27.91 19.68
CA ILE A 165 -72.46 -27.67 18.98
C ILE A 165 -73.55 -28.46 19.70
#